data_AF-A0A182ES58-F1
#
_entry.id   AF-A0A182ES58-F1
#
_cell.length_a   1.000
_cell.length_b   1.000
_cell.length_c   1.000
_cell.angle_alpha   90.00
_cell.angle_beta   90.00
_cell.angle_gamma   90.00
#
_symmetry.space_group_name_H-M   'P 1'
#
loop_
_entity.id
_entity.type
_entity.pdbx_description
1 polymer ?
#
loop_
_entity_poly.entity_id
_entity_poly.type
_entity_poly.pdbx_seq_one_letter_code
_entity_poly.pdbx_strand_id
1 'polypeptide(L)'
;MEILIAVVQMHDKKFAKISANAFDILLVNEPSSSSRHEIRMELPHCHVSPNDDPAEIALSFIQHYCRKWPRRTFQIPLWNDNELIIQNRLPYTASTQLALYCIPLLENENGFENLSKIGRFEALTSVSKQCQIDPNSFSVETCHCILQLERWLYEQQYKDAKFFARFFLLSAAKMRIRECAHNPAYEHDRSALCHK
;
A
#
# COMPACT_ATOMS: atom_id res chain seq x y z
N MET A 1 -13.74 6.71 4.12
CA MET A 1 -12.38 6.62 4.70
C MET A 1 -11.40 7.02 3.61
N GLU A 2 -10.27 7.66 3.92
CA GLU A 2 -9.26 7.97 2.91
C GLU A 2 -8.11 6.96 3.01
N ILE A 3 -7.61 6.51 1.86
CA ILE A 3 -6.39 5.70 1.79
C ILE A 3 -5.34 6.37 0.91
N LEU A 4 -4.09 6.26 1.36
CA LEU A 4 -2.92 6.49 0.52
C LEU A 4 -2.36 5.14 0.04
N ILE A 5 -1.85 5.12 -1.19
CA ILE A 5 -1.33 3.91 -1.82
C ILE A 5 0.15 4.09 -2.10
N ALA A 6 1.00 3.37 -1.37
CA ALA A 6 2.43 3.28 -1.65
C ALA A 6 2.70 2.13 -2.61
N VAL A 7 2.92 2.45 -3.89
CA VAL A 7 3.40 1.45 -4.85
C VAL A 7 4.91 1.41 -4.78
N VAL A 8 5.46 0.31 -4.26
CA VAL A 8 6.89 0.15 -4.03
C VAL A 8 7.45 -0.84 -5.04
N GLN A 9 8.40 -0.39 -5.84
CA GLN A 9 9.15 -1.23 -6.78
C GLN A 9 10.50 -1.60 -6.18
N MET A 10 10.81 -2.90 -6.18
CA MET A 10 12.15 -3.38 -5.82
C MET A 10 13.01 -3.57 -7.07
N HIS A 11 14.25 -3.05 -7.03
CA HIS A 11 15.24 -3.24 -8.09
C HIS A 11 15.74 -4.69 -8.13
N ASP A 12 15.85 -5.25 -9.33
CA ASP A 12 16.07 -6.68 -9.59
C ASP A 12 17.50 -7.20 -9.26
N LYS A 13 18.31 -6.42 -8.53
CA LYS A 13 19.76 -6.68 -8.40
C LYS A 13 20.11 -7.29 -7.03
N LYS A 14 20.07 -8.62 -6.99
CA LYS A 14 20.73 -9.54 -6.04
C LYS A 14 20.35 -9.36 -4.56
N PHE A 15 19.48 -10.27 -4.09
CA PHE A 15 19.04 -10.50 -2.70
C PHE A 15 20.13 -10.62 -1.63
N ALA A 16 21.40 -10.72 -2.00
CA ALA A 16 22.49 -10.95 -1.06
C ALA A 16 22.67 -9.79 -0.06
N LYS A 17 22.26 -8.56 -0.42
CA LYS A 17 22.18 -7.41 0.48
C LYS A 17 21.11 -6.44 -0.04
N ILE A 18 19.86 -6.60 0.40
CA ILE A 18 18.83 -5.59 0.17
C ILE A 18 19.22 -4.35 0.97
N SER A 19 19.74 -3.35 0.27
CA SER A 19 20.10 -2.05 0.84
C SER A 19 18.87 -1.13 0.85
N ALA A 20 18.89 -0.09 1.68
CA ALA A 20 17.81 0.90 1.73
C ALA A 20 17.52 1.54 0.37
N ASN A 21 18.51 1.61 -0.53
CA ASN A 21 18.39 2.19 -1.87
C ASN A 21 17.82 1.23 -2.93
N ALA A 22 17.30 0.06 -2.53
CA ALA A 22 16.79 -0.94 -3.47
C ALA A 22 15.32 -0.71 -3.87
N PHE A 23 14.70 0.36 -3.37
CA PHE A 23 13.27 0.61 -3.53
C PHE A 23 13.00 1.96 -4.14
N ASP A 24 12.13 1.96 -5.15
CA ASP A 24 11.48 3.16 -5.65
C ASP A 24 10.02 3.18 -5.23
N ILE A 25 9.48 4.37 -5.05
CA ILE A 25 8.08 4.61 -4.74
C ILE A 25 7.42 5.42 -5.85
N LEU A 26 6.20 5.04 -6.25
CA LEU A 26 5.41 5.81 -7.19
C LEU A 26 4.90 7.08 -6.52
N LEU A 27 5.22 8.22 -7.12
CA LEU A 27 4.63 9.50 -6.81
C LEU A 27 3.82 9.96 -8.02
N VAL A 28 2.59 10.39 -7.79
CA VAL A 28 1.68 10.91 -8.82
C VAL A 28 1.62 12.43 -8.73
N ASN A 29 1.35 13.04 -9.88
CA ASN A 29 1.11 14.47 -9.96
C ASN A 29 -0.40 14.69 -9.97
N GLU A 30 -1.02 14.74 -8.80
CA GLU A 30 -2.43 15.07 -8.69
C GLU A 30 -2.61 16.59 -8.51
N PRO A 31 -3.42 17.26 -9.35
CA PRO A 31 -3.79 18.64 -9.09
C PRO A 31 -4.62 18.67 -7.81
N SER A 32 -4.06 19.23 -6.74
CA SER A 32 -4.78 19.43 -5.50
C SER A 32 -6.04 20.27 -5.74
N SER A 33 -7.19 19.74 -5.30
CA SER A 33 -8.48 20.45 -5.39
C SER A 33 -8.49 21.75 -4.57
N SER A 34 -7.59 21.88 -3.58
CA SER A 34 -7.50 23.03 -2.67
C SER A 34 -6.47 24.08 -3.09
N SER A 35 -5.50 23.77 -3.97
CA SER A 35 -4.49 24.73 -4.41
C SER A 35 -4.32 24.71 -5.93
N ARG A 36 -4.95 25.68 -6.62
CA ARG A 36 -4.84 25.87 -8.09
C ARG A 36 -3.43 26.18 -8.61
N HIS A 37 -2.40 26.25 -7.76
CA HIS A 37 -1.11 26.84 -8.11
C HIS A 37 0.14 26.04 -7.69
N GLU A 38 0.01 24.90 -6.98
CA GLU A 38 1.17 24.09 -6.61
C GLU A 38 1.00 22.65 -7.10
N ILE A 39 1.78 22.34 -8.13
CA ILE A 39 1.99 20.99 -8.64
C ILE A 39 2.96 20.31 -7.66
N ARG A 40 2.43 19.55 -6.70
CA ARG A 40 3.24 18.74 -5.77
C ARG A 40 3.06 17.27 -6.11
N MET A 41 4.17 16.55 -6.11
CA MET A 41 4.15 15.10 -6.25
C MET A 41 3.62 14.51 -4.95
N GLU A 42 2.70 13.56 -5.00
CA GLU A 42 2.08 12.96 -3.81
C GLU A 42 1.95 11.45 -3.97
N LEU A 43 1.66 10.75 -2.88
CA LEU A 43 1.22 9.36 -2.98
C LEU A 43 -0.18 9.34 -3.61
N PRO A 44 -0.54 8.32 -4.42
CA PRO A 44 -1.91 8.18 -4.91
C PRO A 44 -2.93 8.09 -3.77
N HIS A 45 -4.03 8.83 -3.89
CA HIS A 45 -5.10 8.89 -2.91
C HIS A 45 -6.39 8.28 -3.43
N CYS A 46 -7.14 7.59 -2.57
CA CYS A 46 -8.45 7.03 -2.91
C CYS A 46 -9.43 7.17 -1.74
N HIS A 47 -10.66 7.57 -2.07
CA HIS A 47 -11.78 7.49 -1.13
C HIS A 47 -12.33 6.06 -1.10
N VAL A 48 -12.57 5.55 0.11
CA VAL A 48 -13.17 4.24 0.36
C VAL A 48 -14.56 4.43 0.95
N SER A 49 -15.57 3.92 0.24
CA SER A 49 -16.96 3.93 0.71
C SER A 49 -17.13 3.04 1.95
N PRO A 50 -18.13 3.27 2.81
CA PRO A 50 -18.29 2.52 4.07
C PRO A 50 -18.41 0.99 3.93
N ASN A 51 -18.84 0.49 2.76
CA ASN A 51 -19.07 -0.93 2.50
C ASN A 51 -17.94 -1.59 1.71
N ASP A 52 -16.93 -0.83 1.28
CA ASP A 52 -15.85 -1.33 0.44
C ASP A 52 -14.65 -1.77 1.30
N ASP A 53 -13.95 -2.82 0.87
CA ASP A 53 -12.68 -3.23 1.49
C ASP A 53 -11.54 -2.29 1.03
N PRO A 54 -10.89 -1.53 1.94
CA PRO A 54 -9.80 -0.64 1.56
C PRO A 54 -8.62 -1.35 0.88
N ALA A 55 -8.36 -2.62 1.24
CA ALA A 55 -7.31 -3.40 0.60
C ALA A 55 -7.67 -3.70 -0.87
N GLU A 56 -8.92 -4.02 -1.15
CA GLU A 56 -9.42 -4.25 -2.51
C GLU A 56 -9.40 -2.96 -3.33
N ILE A 57 -9.78 -1.82 -2.74
CA ILE A 57 -9.69 -0.51 -3.40
C ILE A 57 -8.24 -0.18 -3.78
N ALA A 58 -7.27 -0.41 -2.88
CA ALA A 58 -5.85 -0.20 -3.17
C ALA A 58 -5.36 -1.08 -4.35
N LEU A 59 -5.74 -2.36 -4.39
CA LEU A 59 -5.38 -3.25 -5.50
C LEU A 59 -6.07 -2.85 -6.81
N SER A 60 -7.33 -2.41 -6.73
CA SER A 60 -8.15 -1.99 -7.86
C SER A 60 -7.63 -0.72 -8.51
N PHE A 61 -7.02 0.19 -7.75
CA PHE A 61 -6.29 1.35 -8.29
C PHE A 61 -5.24 0.91 -9.33
N ILE A 62 -4.39 -0.06 -8.99
CA ILE A 62 -3.39 -0.58 -9.93
C ILE A 62 -4.04 -1.30 -11.10
N GLN A 63 -5.07 -2.11 -10.83
CA GLN A 63 -5.80 -2.83 -11.87
C GLN A 63 -6.44 -1.87 -12.89
N HIS A 64 -6.93 -0.70 -12.45
CA HIS A 64 -7.54 0.29 -13.32
C HIS A 64 -6.56 0.78 -14.39
N TYR A 65 -5.34 1.15 -14.00
CA TYR A 65 -4.32 1.69 -14.92
C TYR A 65 -3.57 0.61 -15.70
N CYS A 66 -3.33 -0.54 -15.09
CA CYS A 66 -2.47 -1.58 -15.65
C CYS A 66 -3.24 -2.73 -16.28
N ARG A 67 -4.56 -2.82 -16.05
CA ARG A 67 -5.40 -3.98 -16.43
C ARG A 67 -4.87 -5.31 -15.89
N LYS A 68 -4.06 -5.25 -14.84
CA LYS A 68 -3.39 -6.38 -14.21
C LYS A 68 -3.51 -6.25 -12.69
N TRP A 69 -3.85 -7.36 -12.03
CA TRP A 69 -3.89 -7.42 -10.58
C TRP A 69 -2.48 -7.50 -9.99
N PRO A 70 -2.12 -6.61 -9.05
CA PRO A 70 -0.93 -6.79 -8.22
C PRO A 70 -1.07 -8.02 -7.30
N ARG A 71 0.06 -8.52 -6.80
CA ARG A 71 0.11 -9.80 -6.09
C ARG A 71 -0.60 -9.77 -4.72
N ARG A 72 -0.57 -8.61 -4.07
CA ARG A 72 -1.01 -8.38 -2.69
C ARG A 72 -0.89 -6.89 -2.34
N THR A 73 -1.46 -6.54 -1.20
CA THR A 73 -1.31 -5.24 -0.53
C THR A 73 -1.13 -5.48 0.97
N PHE A 74 -0.55 -4.52 1.67
CA PHE A 74 -0.37 -4.55 3.12
C PHE A 74 -0.74 -3.21 3.72
N GLN A 75 -1.51 -3.21 4.80
CA GLN A 75 -1.70 -2.01 5.60
C GLN A 75 -0.43 -1.71 6.39
N ILE A 76 0.04 -0.47 6.29
CA ILE A 76 1.19 0.03 7.02
C ILE A 76 0.69 0.77 8.27
N PRO A 77 1.18 0.43 9.47
CA PRO A 77 0.82 1.16 10.68
C PRO A 77 1.36 2.59 10.60
N LEU A 78 0.46 3.56 10.65
CA LEU A 78 0.81 4.99 10.64
C LEU A 78 1.09 5.55 12.04
N TRP A 79 0.56 4.89 13.07
CA TRP A 79 0.62 5.33 14.47
C TRP A 79 1.10 4.18 15.34
N ASN A 80 1.77 4.50 16.45
CA ASN A 80 2.16 3.48 17.42
C ASN A 80 0.89 2.94 18.14
N ASP A 81 0.87 1.65 18.48
CA ASP A 81 -0.28 0.97 19.11
C ASP A 81 -0.82 1.69 20.37
N ASN A 82 0.04 2.40 21.11
CA ASN A 82 -0.34 3.17 22.29
C ASN A 82 -1.27 4.36 21.98
N GLU A 83 -1.20 4.95 20.78
CA GLU A 83 -2.07 6.06 20.39
C GLU A 83 -3.45 5.59 19.92
N LEU A 84 -3.54 4.39 19.35
CA LEU A 84 -4.80 3.74 18.98
C LEU A 84 -5.67 3.43 20.20
N ILE A 85 -5.05 3.08 21.35
CA ILE A 85 -5.75 2.86 22.62
C ILE A 85 -6.37 4.16 23.15
N ILE A 86 -5.74 5.31 22.91
CA ILE A 86 -6.23 6.63 23.32
C ILE A 86 -7.36 7.09 22.41
N GLN A 87 -7.25 6.87 21.09
CA GLN A 87 -8.29 7.19 20.12
C GLN A 87 -9.57 6.37 20.32
N ASN A 88 -9.45 5.08 20.67
CA ASN A 88 -10.60 4.20 20.94
C ASN A 88 -11.37 4.55 22.23
N ARG A 89 -10.85 5.42 23.10
CA ARG A 89 -11.51 5.85 24.35
C ARG A 89 -12.33 7.14 24.21
N LEU A 90 -12.25 7.84 23.08
CA LEU A 90 -13.01 9.07 22.84
C LEU A 90 -14.22 8.75 21.96
N PRO A 91 -15.46 8.95 22.45
CA PRO A 91 -16.65 8.74 21.64
C PRO A 91 -16.73 9.87 20.61
N TYR A 92 -16.69 9.51 19.33
CA TYR A 92 -16.96 10.41 18.20
C TYR A 92 -16.17 11.73 18.20
N THR A 93 -14.92 11.66 17.74
CA THR A 93 -14.46 12.70 16.82
C THR A 93 -14.28 12.04 15.46
N ALA A 94 -14.83 12.65 14.42
CA ALA A 94 -14.65 12.25 13.03
C ALA A 94 -13.18 12.47 12.62
N SER A 95 -12.26 11.73 13.24
CA SER A 95 -10.92 11.55 12.69
C SER A 95 -11.16 10.89 11.34
N THR A 96 -10.92 11.66 10.28
CA THR A 96 -10.76 11.16 8.92
C THR A 96 -9.74 10.03 8.98
N GLN A 97 -10.25 8.81 9.13
CA GLN A 97 -9.44 7.61 9.21
C GLN A 97 -8.61 7.56 7.93
N LEU A 98 -7.31 7.80 8.10
CA LEU A 98 -6.31 7.74 7.05
C LEU A 98 -5.58 6.42 7.21
N ALA A 99 -5.51 5.63 6.15
CA ALA A 99 -4.74 4.40 6.14
C ALA A 99 -3.75 4.39 4.97
N LEU A 100 -2.58 3.80 5.20
CA LEU A 100 -1.57 3.61 4.17
C LEU A 100 -1.54 2.15 3.75
N TYR A 101 -1.67 1.91 2.45
CA TYR A 101 -1.58 0.58 1.85
C TYR A 101 -0.36 0.50 0.94
N CYS A 102 0.51 -0.48 1.18
CA CYS A 102 1.69 -0.74 0.37
C CYS A 102 1.45 -1.89 -0.61
N ILE A 103 1.74 -1.64 -1.89
CA ILE A 103 1.67 -2.62 -2.96
C ILE A 103 3.09 -2.92 -3.47
N PRO A 104 3.63 -4.11 -3.18
CA PRO A 104 4.95 -4.50 -3.67
C PRO A 104 4.89 -4.95 -5.14
N LEU A 105 5.77 -4.37 -5.95
CA LEU A 105 6.01 -4.73 -7.35
C LEU A 105 7.50 -5.01 -7.58
N LEU A 106 7.82 -5.75 -8.65
CA LEU A 106 9.19 -5.84 -9.17
C LEU A 106 9.34 -4.86 -10.32
N GLU A 107 10.49 -4.19 -10.41
CA GLU A 107 10.80 -3.20 -11.46
C GLU A 107 10.52 -3.73 -12.88
N ASN A 108 10.92 -4.97 -13.16
CA ASN A 108 10.76 -5.61 -14.47
C ASN A 108 9.53 -6.53 -14.56
N GLU A 109 8.53 -6.36 -13.69
CA GLU A 109 7.32 -7.17 -13.76
C GLU A 109 6.41 -6.71 -14.91
N ASN A 110 6.35 -7.52 -15.98
CA ASN A 110 5.51 -7.26 -17.15
C ASN A 110 4.07 -6.89 -16.79
N GLY A 111 3.52 -5.85 -17.44
CA GLY A 111 2.14 -5.43 -17.30
C GLY A 111 1.87 -4.38 -16.23
N PHE A 112 2.92 -3.72 -15.69
CA PHE A 112 2.80 -2.56 -14.81
C PHE A 112 3.46 -1.29 -15.38
N GLU A 113 3.85 -1.31 -16.66
CA GLU A 113 4.58 -0.20 -17.31
C GLU A 113 3.73 1.07 -17.39
N ASN A 114 2.40 0.93 -17.43
CA ASN A 114 1.45 2.04 -17.49
C ASN A 114 1.46 2.93 -16.23
N LEU A 115 2.03 2.50 -15.10
CA LEU A 115 2.14 3.35 -13.91
C LEU A 115 3.03 4.58 -14.14
N SER A 116 4.01 4.46 -15.05
CA SER A 116 4.85 5.60 -15.48
C SER A 116 4.07 6.69 -16.22
N LYS A 117 2.82 6.44 -16.64
CA LYS A 117 1.97 7.43 -17.33
C LYS A 117 1.23 8.35 -16.35
N ILE A 118 1.05 7.92 -15.10
CA ILE A 118 0.31 8.67 -14.08
C ILE A 118 1.22 9.30 -13.03
N GLY A 119 2.47 8.88 -12.99
CA GLY A 119 3.44 9.31 -12.00
C GLY A 119 4.85 8.90 -12.38
N ARG A 120 5.78 9.12 -11.45
CA ARG A 120 7.19 8.75 -11.59
C ARG A 120 7.63 7.93 -10.38
N PHE A 121 8.50 6.96 -10.63
CA PHE A 121 9.16 6.21 -9.58
C PHE A 121 10.39 6.99 -9.11
N GLU A 122 10.48 7.22 -7.80
CA GLU A 122 11.61 7.89 -7.17
C GLU A 122 12.19 7.02 -6.05
N ALA A 123 13.50 7.06 -5.87
CA ALA A 123 14.17 6.30 -4.82
C ALA A 123 13.62 6.67 -3.44
N LEU A 124 13.11 5.67 -2.70
CA LEU A 124 12.45 5.87 -1.41
C LEU A 124 13.35 6.62 -0.42
N THR A 125 14.64 6.31 -0.40
CA THR A 125 15.62 6.96 0.48
C THR A 125 15.87 8.42 0.11
N SER A 126 15.78 8.78 -1.16
CA SER A 126 15.91 10.18 -1.61
C SER A 126 14.67 10.98 -1.21
N VAL A 127 13.49 10.41 -1.45
CA VAL A 127 12.21 11.04 -1.10
C VAL A 127 12.10 11.21 0.43
N SER A 128 12.43 10.17 1.21
CA SER A 128 12.42 10.25 2.68
C SER A 128 13.36 11.33 3.22
N LYS A 129 14.59 11.44 2.67
CA LYS A 129 15.52 12.52 3.03
C LYS A 129 14.94 13.88 2.71
N GLN A 130 14.29 14.03 1.55
CA GLN A 130 13.66 15.27 1.16
C GLN A 130 12.52 15.66 2.12
N CYS A 131 11.70 14.70 2.57
CA CYS A 131 10.69 14.93 3.61
C CYS A 131 11.27 15.47 4.93
N GLN A 132 12.53 15.17 5.25
CA GLN A 132 13.19 15.64 6.48
C GLN A 132 13.87 17.01 6.32
N ILE A 133 14.37 17.32 5.11
CA ILE A 133 15.17 18.50 4.82
C ILE A 133 14.30 19.68 4.37
N ASP A 134 13.28 19.41 3.55
CA ASP A 134 12.39 20.43 3.02
C ASP A 134 10.92 20.08 3.30
N PRO A 135 10.31 20.67 4.34
CA PRO A 135 8.93 20.40 4.71
C PRO A 135 7.90 20.89 3.68
N ASN A 136 8.31 21.68 2.68
CA ASN A 136 7.41 22.18 1.64
C ASN A 136 7.43 21.35 0.35
N SER A 137 8.33 20.35 0.26
CA SER A 137 8.45 19.50 -0.94
C SER A 137 7.23 18.61 -1.17
N PHE A 138 6.58 18.15 -0.09
CA PHE A 138 5.42 17.26 -0.11
C PHE A 138 4.37 17.73 0.90
N SER A 139 3.13 17.26 0.80
CA SER A 139 2.13 17.43 1.87
C SER A 139 2.57 16.73 3.16
N VAL A 140 2.07 17.21 4.29
CA VAL A 140 2.41 16.68 5.63
C VAL A 140 2.03 15.21 5.73
N GLU A 141 0.86 14.84 5.19
CA GLU A 141 0.34 13.48 5.13
C GLU A 141 1.25 12.57 4.31
N THR A 142 1.67 13.03 3.13
CA THR A 142 2.61 12.31 2.25
C THR A 142 3.96 12.11 2.93
N CYS A 143 4.53 13.16 3.53
CA CYS A 143 5.76 13.08 4.32
C CYS A 143 5.67 12.05 5.44
N HIS A 144 4.61 12.11 6.26
CA HIS A 144 4.39 11.16 7.35
C HIS A 144 4.33 9.73 6.84
N CYS A 145 3.54 9.48 5.79
CA CYS A 145 3.37 8.14 5.21
C CYS A 145 4.69 7.57 4.65
N ILE A 146 5.49 8.39 3.96
CA ILE A 146 6.78 7.97 3.40
C ILE A 146 7.76 7.60 4.52
N LEU A 147 7.85 8.43 5.56
CA LEU A 147 8.73 8.17 6.71
C LEU A 147 8.30 6.90 7.47
N GLN A 148 7.00 6.69 7.68
CA GLN A 148 6.49 5.47 8.31
C GLN A 148 6.73 4.23 7.45
N LEU A 149 6.55 4.33 6.14
CA LEU A 149 6.83 3.24 5.21
C LEU A 149 8.30 2.81 5.26
N GLU A 150 9.23 3.76 5.12
CA GLU A 150 10.66 3.45 5.13
C GLU A 150 11.07 2.79 6.45
N ARG A 151 10.62 3.37 7.58
CA ARG A 151 10.85 2.81 8.91
C ARG A 151 10.27 1.40 9.03
N TRP A 152 9.03 1.19 8.61
CA TRP A 152 8.36 -0.10 8.70
C TRP A 152 9.08 -1.17 7.87
N LEU A 153 9.46 -0.86 6.62
CA LEU A 153 10.21 -1.79 5.76
C LEU A 153 11.53 -2.21 6.42
N TYR A 154 12.26 -1.25 7.01
CA TYR A 154 13.48 -1.53 7.75
C TYR A 154 13.22 -2.44 8.97
N GLU A 155 12.23 -2.11 9.80
CA GLU A 155 11.90 -2.88 11.00
C GLU A 155 11.45 -4.31 10.67
N GLN A 156 10.63 -4.49 9.63
CA GLN A 156 10.16 -5.81 9.22
C GLN A 156 11.29 -6.69 8.71
N GLN A 157 12.20 -6.14 7.89
CA GLN A 157 13.37 -6.88 7.42
C GLN A 157 14.37 -7.18 8.54
N TYR A 158 14.52 -6.26 9.50
CA TYR A 158 15.36 -6.48 10.68
C TYR A 158 14.81 -7.63 11.54
N LYS A 159 13.48 -7.68 11.74
CA LYS A 159 12.80 -8.75 12.51
C LYS A 159 12.84 -10.09 11.77
N ASP A 160 12.75 -10.08 10.45
CA ASP A 160 12.80 -11.29 9.62
C ASP A 160 13.58 -11.07 8.33
N ALA A 161 14.76 -11.69 8.24
CA ALA A 161 15.64 -11.59 7.08
C ALA A 161 15.01 -12.08 5.75
N LYS A 162 13.93 -12.88 5.80
CA LYS A 162 13.18 -13.35 4.63
C LYS A 162 11.94 -12.50 4.34
N PHE A 163 11.71 -11.42 5.09
CA PHE A 163 10.54 -10.54 4.91
C PHE A 163 10.43 -10.07 3.47
N PHE A 164 11.44 -9.42 2.91
CA PHE A 164 11.36 -8.90 1.54
C PHE A 164 11.14 -10.00 0.48
N ALA A 165 11.74 -11.18 0.65
CA ALA A 165 11.49 -12.30 -0.26
C ALA A 165 10.00 -12.70 -0.24
N ARG A 166 9.37 -12.77 0.95
CA ARG A 166 7.93 -13.05 1.04
C ARG A 166 7.06 -11.88 0.60
N PHE A 167 7.51 -10.65 0.82
CA PHE A 167 6.79 -9.43 0.52
C PHE A 167 6.69 -9.21 -0.99
N PHE A 168 7.80 -9.30 -1.72
CA PHE A 168 7.85 -9.05 -3.17
C PHE A 168 7.64 -10.29 -4.03
N LEU A 169 8.20 -11.46 -3.65
CA LEU A 169 8.30 -12.59 -4.59
C LEU A 169 7.21 -13.63 -4.45
N LEU A 170 6.61 -13.77 -3.26
CA LEU A 170 5.60 -14.78 -3.04
C LEU A 170 4.44 -14.55 -4.03
N SER A 171 4.00 -15.60 -4.71
CA SER A 171 2.92 -15.50 -5.69
C SER A 171 1.58 -15.13 -5.04
N ALA A 172 0.68 -14.55 -5.84
CA ALA A 172 -0.67 -14.19 -5.40
C ALA A 172 -1.39 -15.41 -4.81
N ALA A 173 -2.28 -15.19 -3.84
CA ALA A 173 -2.98 -16.29 -3.14
C ALA A 173 -3.72 -17.22 -4.10
N LYS A 174 -4.36 -16.66 -5.14
CA LYS A 174 -5.05 -17.41 -6.21
C LYS A 174 -4.14 -18.39 -6.97
N MET A 175 -2.84 -18.12 -7.06
CA MET A 175 -1.87 -19.02 -7.70
C MET A 175 -1.32 -20.09 -6.76
N ARG A 176 -1.54 -19.94 -5.44
CA ARG A 176 -1.01 -20.83 -4.40
C ARG A 176 -2.06 -21.76 -3.82
N ILE A 177 -3.34 -21.38 -3.90
CA ILE A 177 -4.46 -22.22 -3.44
C ILE A 177 -4.50 -23.51 -4.25
N ARG A 178 -4.62 -24.65 -3.57
CA ARG A 178 -4.69 -25.98 -4.18
C ARG A 178 -6.08 -26.59 -4.04
N GLU A 179 -6.67 -26.38 -2.88
CA GLU A 179 -7.99 -26.86 -2.52
C GLU A 179 -8.70 -25.81 -1.67
N CYS A 180 -10.02 -25.75 -1.80
CA CYS A 180 -10.89 -24.90 -1.00
C CYS A 180 -12.15 -25.70 -0.70
N ALA A 181 -12.30 -26.12 0.55
CA ALA A 181 -13.49 -26.81 1.02
C ALA A 181 -14.39 -25.80 1.73
N HIS A 182 -15.55 -25.54 1.16
CA HIS A 182 -16.58 -24.73 1.80
C HIS A 182 -17.50 -25.66 2.60
N ASN A 183 -17.86 -25.23 3.81
CA ASN A 183 -18.87 -25.94 4.58
C ASN A 183 -20.26 -25.62 3.97
N PRO A 184 -21.00 -26.64 3.47
CA PRO A 184 -22.27 -26.42 2.80
C PRO A 184 -23.33 -25.72 3.65
N ALA A 185 -23.25 -25.79 4.98
CA ALA A 185 -24.16 -25.09 5.89
C ALA A 185 -24.09 -23.56 5.75
N TYR A 186 -22.98 -23.01 5.22
CA TYR A 186 -22.79 -21.58 5.01
C TYR A 186 -22.92 -21.15 3.54
N GLU A 187 -23.13 -22.08 2.61
CA GLU A 187 -23.43 -21.75 1.22
C GLU A 187 -24.94 -21.48 1.09
N HIS A 188 -25.32 -20.26 0.74
CA HIS A 188 -26.73 -19.85 0.69
C HIS A 188 -27.58 -20.79 -0.16
N ASP A 189 -27.02 -21.27 -1.28
CA ASP A 189 -27.67 -22.18 -2.24
C ASP A 189 -27.72 -23.65 -1.78
N ARG A 190 -26.89 -24.05 -0.79
CA ARG A 190 -26.78 -25.44 -0.32
C ARG A 190 -27.17 -25.65 1.14
N SER A 191 -27.34 -24.57 1.89
CA SER A 191 -27.82 -24.58 3.29
C SER A 191 -29.14 -25.35 3.44
N ALA A 192 -30.05 -25.18 2.47
CA ALA A 192 -31.34 -25.89 2.44
C ALA A 192 -31.22 -27.42 2.29
N LEU A 193 -30.09 -27.94 1.81
CA LEU A 193 -29.84 -29.38 1.67
C LEU A 193 -29.28 -30.03 2.95
N CYS A 194 -28.82 -29.21 3.91
CA CYS A 194 -28.21 -29.68 5.15
C CYS A 194 -29.24 -29.92 6.28
N HIS A 195 -30.48 -29.47 6.09
CA HIS A 195 -31.60 -29.73 7.00
C HIS A 195 -32.46 -30.89 6.47
N LYS A 196 -31.93 -32.12 6.54
CA LYS A 196 -32.68 -33.35 6.33
C LYS A 196 -32.52 -34.28 7.52
#